data_AF-A0LNL1-F1
#
_entry.id   AF-A0LNL1-F1
#
_cell.length_a   1.000
_cell.length_b   1.000
_cell.length_c   1.000
_cell.angle_alpha   90.00
_cell.angle_beta   90.00
_cell.angle_gamma   90.00
#
_symmetry.space_group_name_H-M   'P 1'
#
loop_
_entity.id
_entity.type
_entity.pdbx_description
1 polymer ?
#
loop_
_entity_poly.entity_id
_entity_poly.type
_entity_poly.pdbx_seq_one_letter_code
_entity_poly.pdbx_strand_id
1 'polypeptide(L)'
;MKKTGLKARISSSLSFEQINLTHVRTVSEMKVVPPCFLITCLADWTTRVPFRHLDVVQNQLQAGPSAVWIPHWPQAGLLPRAHDRAEVRRAGFLGRVDNETEFKRIGERLRVNGIDFIVRGEETWNNFSDLDLSLSLRFMAPYRIRRKPPTKLINAWLAGVPFVALDEPAFEQIGCNGQDYLGVRTPEEVVEAIIALRENPELYRMLVENGRKKAVEYDWKATTQRWTELLEGPLRERYELWKRRPLFEAVRFRLLHAAWMFWKRSIKVFAHHVHHTRA
;
A
#
# COMPACT_ATOMS: atom_id res chain seq x y z
N MET A 1 -2.34 -18.76 1.75
CA MET A 1 -1.08 -19.50 1.93
C MET A 1 -1.32 -20.90 2.50
N LYS A 2 -1.52 -21.12 3.81
CA LYS A 2 -1.78 -22.51 4.30
C LYS A 2 -3.02 -23.15 3.66
N LYS A 3 -4.08 -22.36 3.45
CA LYS A 3 -5.31 -22.79 2.77
C LYS A 3 -5.14 -23.16 1.30
N THR A 4 -4.01 -22.82 0.67
CA THR A 4 -3.71 -23.16 -0.73
C THR A 4 -2.77 -24.37 -0.85
N GLY A 5 -2.45 -25.06 0.26
CA GLY A 5 -1.54 -26.22 0.25
C GLY A 5 -0.05 -25.86 0.25
N LEU A 6 0.31 -24.58 0.10
CA LEU A 6 1.70 -24.11 0.19
C LEU A 6 2.25 -24.29 1.60
N LYS A 7 3.35 -25.05 1.72
CA LYS A 7 4.11 -25.22 2.96
C LYS A 7 4.88 -23.93 3.28
N ALA A 8 4.31 -23.10 4.14
CA ALA A 8 4.91 -21.87 4.62
C ALA A 8 5.06 -21.88 6.15
N ARG A 9 6.16 -21.30 6.64
CA ARG A 9 6.43 -21.07 8.07
C ARG A 9 6.80 -19.61 8.30
N ILE A 10 6.34 -19.06 9.42
CA ILE A 10 6.81 -17.75 9.92
C ILE A 10 8.06 -18.03 10.74
N SER A 11 9.12 -17.26 10.52
CA SER A 11 10.43 -17.42 11.16
C SER A 11 11.02 -16.06 11.47
N SER A 12 11.79 -15.96 12.55
CA SER A 12 12.61 -14.79 12.89
C SER A 12 13.99 -14.80 12.19
N SER A 13 14.34 -15.90 11.52
CA SER A 13 15.59 -16.07 10.79
C SER A 13 15.36 -16.43 9.32
N LEU A 14 16.34 -16.06 8.48
CA LEU A 14 16.42 -16.47 7.08
C LEU A 14 17.04 -17.87 6.95
N SER A 15 16.56 -18.65 5.99
CA SER A 15 16.99 -20.03 5.72
C SER A 15 17.70 -20.15 4.38
N PHE A 16 18.77 -20.93 4.34
CA PHE A 16 19.53 -21.20 3.10
C PHE A 16 18.77 -22.08 2.11
N GLU A 17 17.91 -22.97 2.61
CA GLU A 17 17.25 -24.01 1.82
C GLU A 17 15.81 -23.64 1.44
N GLN A 18 15.44 -22.36 1.57
CA GLN A 18 14.07 -21.91 1.34
C GLN A 18 14.04 -20.58 0.58
N ILE A 19 12.90 -20.32 -0.05
CA ILE A 19 12.55 -18.98 -0.53
C ILE A 19 12.23 -18.12 0.70
N ASN A 20 13.05 -17.11 0.96
CA ASN A 20 12.80 -16.19 2.06
C ASN A 20 11.98 -15.00 1.56
N LEU A 21 10.78 -14.83 2.11
CA LEU A 21 9.94 -13.66 1.88
C LEU A 21 9.91 -12.81 3.14
N THR A 22 10.25 -11.52 3.01
CA THR A 22 10.35 -10.62 4.17
C THR A 22 10.01 -9.20 3.78
N HIS A 23 9.65 -8.37 4.76
CA HIS A 23 9.62 -6.93 4.55
C HIS A 23 11.06 -6.40 4.35
N VAL A 24 11.23 -5.39 3.48
CA VAL A 24 12.55 -4.80 3.17
C VAL A 24 13.25 -4.21 4.41
N ARG A 25 12.45 -3.67 5.34
CA ARG A 25 12.92 -3.09 6.61
C ARG A 25 13.59 -4.14 7.49
N THR A 26 13.00 -5.34 7.59
CA THR A 26 13.54 -6.44 8.39
C THR A 26 14.97 -6.76 7.95
N VAL A 27 15.21 -6.95 6.65
CA VAL A 27 16.57 -7.20 6.11
C VAL A 27 17.49 -6.00 6.30
N SER A 28 16.94 -4.79 6.22
CA SER A 28 17.68 -3.55 6.45
C SER A 28 18.12 -3.38 7.91
N GLU A 29 17.45 -4.02 8.86
CA GLU A 29 17.77 -3.95 10.29
C GLU A 29 18.58 -5.16 10.79
N MET A 30 18.63 -6.26 10.01
CA MET A 30 19.43 -7.43 10.35
C MET A 30 20.93 -7.10 10.44
N LYS A 31 21.58 -7.60 11.50
CA LYS A 31 23.03 -7.49 11.71
C LYS A 31 23.81 -8.44 10.78
N VAL A 32 23.27 -9.63 10.58
CA VAL A 32 23.87 -10.69 9.75
C VAL A 32 22.80 -11.16 8.78
N VAL A 33 23.12 -11.12 7.50
CA VAL A 33 22.28 -11.66 6.44
C VAL A 33 23.03 -12.83 5.79
N PRO A 34 22.46 -14.04 5.75
CA PRO A 34 23.09 -15.17 5.07
C PRO A 34 22.99 -15.03 3.53
N PRO A 35 23.89 -15.65 2.74
CA PRO A 35 23.73 -15.79 1.29
C PRO A 35 22.60 -16.77 0.95
N CYS A 36 21.35 -16.31 1.08
CA CYS A 36 20.14 -17.08 0.82
C CYS A 36 19.32 -16.47 -0.33
N PHE A 37 18.40 -17.26 -0.90
CA PHE A 37 17.43 -16.74 -1.85
C PHE A 37 16.41 -15.82 -1.15
N LEU A 38 16.31 -14.58 -1.61
CA LEU A 38 15.66 -13.49 -0.88
C LEU A 38 14.70 -12.70 -1.75
N ILE A 39 13.44 -12.66 -1.34
CA ILE A 39 12.37 -11.83 -1.89
C ILE A 39 11.94 -10.81 -0.84
N THR A 40 11.82 -9.54 -1.25
CA THR A 40 11.45 -8.45 -0.34
C THR A 40 10.12 -7.82 -0.72
N CYS A 41 9.24 -7.62 0.26
CA CYS A 41 8.10 -6.72 0.14
C CYS A 41 8.57 -5.28 0.40
N LEU A 42 8.40 -4.41 -0.59
CA LEU A 42 8.84 -3.01 -0.51
C LEU A 42 7.84 -2.12 0.26
N ALA A 43 6.54 -2.43 0.20
CA ALA A 43 5.47 -1.57 0.72
C ALA A 43 5.62 -0.13 0.17
N ASP A 44 5.53 0.88 1.02
CA ASP A 44 5.75 2.28 0.66
C ASP A 44 7.20 2.77 0.88
N TRP A 45 8.15 1.83 1.04
CA TRP A 45 9.58 2.15 1.17
C TRP A 45 10.26 2.37 -0.18
N THR A 46 11.46 2.96 -0.12
CA THR A 46 12.20 3.42 -1.30
C THR A 46 13.50 2.68 -1.50
N THR A 47 14.12 2.32 -0.39
CA THR A 47 15.44 1.75 -0.39
C THR A 47 15.32 0.25 -0.60
N ARG A 48 15.84 -0.20 -1.73
CA ARG A 48 15.87 -1.62 -2.08
C ARG A 48 17.18 -2.24 -1.61
N VAL A 49 17.10 -3.48 -1.13
CA VAL A 49 18.29 -4.23 -0.71
C VAL A 49 18.99 -4.79 -1.96
N PRO A 50 20.27 -4.46 -2.25
CA PRO A 50 20.86 -4.73 -3.56
C PRO A 50 21.03 -6.22 -3.87
N PHE A 51 21.27 -7.07 -2.86
CA PHE A 51 21.49 -8.50 -3.05
C PHE A 51 20.21 -9.36 -3.13
N ARG A 52 19.03 -8.76 -3.00
CA ARG A 52 17.73 -9.47 -3.19
C ARG A 52 17.60 -10.02 -4.62
N HIS A 53 16.69 -10.98 -4.80
CA HIS A 53 16.44 -11.64 -6.08
C HIS A 53 15.17 -11.12 -6.77
N LEU A 54 14.21 -10.61 -6.00
CA LEU A 54 13.00 -9.95 -6.50
C LEU A 54 12.41 -9.04 -5.41
N ASP A 55 11.81 -7.93 -5.82
CA ASP A 55 10.85 -7.19 -4.98
C ASP A 55 9.41 -7.57 -5.31
N VAL A 56 8.58 -7.64 -4.28
CA VAL A 56 7.14 -7.46 -4.41
C VAL A 56 6.80 -6.03 -4.03
N VAL A 57 6.20 -5.30 -4.96
CA VAL A 57 5.83 -3.88 -4.80
C VAL A 57 4.32 -3.71 -4.82
N GLN A 58 3.82 -2.69 -4.12
CA GLN A 58 2.38 -2.45 -3.97
C GLN A 58 1.88 -1.24 -4.75
N ASN A 59 2.75 -0.62 -5.53
CA ASN A 59 2.44 0.42 -6.51
C ASN A 59 3.04 0.02 -7.87
N GLN A 60 2.25 0.04 -8.95
CA GLN A 60 2.68 -0.43 -10.27
C GLN A 60 3.83 0.42 -10.85
N LEU A 61 3.96 1.69 -10.47
CA LEU A 61 5.09 2.54 -10.86
C LEU A 61 6.43 2.04 -10.32
N GLN A 62 6.42 1.13 -9.34
CA GLN A 62 7.64 0.52 -8.79
C GLN A 62 7.93 -0.85 -9.42
N ALA A 63 7.08 -1.37 -10.30
CA ALA A 63 7.26 -2.64 -10.98
C ALA A 63 8.34 -2.55 -12.07
N GLY A 64 8.88 -3.70 -12.47
CA GLY A 64 9.92 -3.79 -13.50
C GLY A 64 10.60 -5.16 -13.52
N PRO A 65 11.75 -5.32 -14.19
CA PRO A 65 12.39 -6.63 -14.39
C PRO A 65 12.75 -7.38 -13.08
N SER A 66 13.05 -6.62 -12.02
CA SER A 66 13.38 -7.14 -10.69
C SER A 66 12.29 -6.86 -9.63
N ALA A 67 11.09 -6.47 -10.06
CA ALA A 67 10.00 -6.07 -9.17
C ALA A 67 8.63 -6.44 -9.74
N VAL A 68 7.92 -7.32 -9.06
CA VAL A 68 6.56 -7.72 -9.45
C VAL A 68 5.55 -6.96 -8.60
N TRP A 69 4.53 -6.42 -9.25
CA TRP A 69 3.42 -5.81 -8.54
C TRP A 69 2.45 -6.87 -8.02
N ILE A 70 2.18 -6.83 -6.72
CA ILE A 70 1.05 -7.51 -6.10
C ILE A 70 0.39 -6.49 -5.18
N PRO A 71 -0.95 -6.27 -5.26
CA PRO A 71 -1.62 -5.34 -4.36
C PRO A 71 -1.42 -5.71 -2.89
N HIS A 72 -1.59 -4.74 -2.00
CA HIS A 72 -1.66 -5.04 -0.57
C HIS A 72 -2.82 -6.00 -0.29
N TRP A 73 -2.66 -6.84 0.73
CA TRP A 73 -3.80 -7.46 1.37
C TRP A 73 -4.78 -6.38 1.82
N PRO A 74 -6.10 -6.63 1.73
CA PRO A 74 -7.09 -5.78 2.36
C PRO A 74 -6.76 -5.53 3.83
N GLN A 75 -7.19 -4.38 4.36
CA GLN A 75 -7.02 -4.09 5.78
C GLN A 75 -7.59 -5.23 6.63
N ALA A 76 -6.78 -5.74 7.55
CA ALA A 76 -7.18 -6.85 8.40
C ALA A 76 -8.41 -6.46 9.24
N GLY A 77 -9.40 -7.35 9.28
CA GLY A 77 -10.64 -7.12 10.03
C GLY A 77 -11.50 -5.99 9.47
N LEU A 78 -11.48 -5.75 8.15
CA LEU A 78 -12.30 -4.71 7.52
C LEU A 78 -13.78 -4.86 7.91
N LEU A 79 -14.34 -3.84 8.56
CA LEU A 79 -15.76 -3.75 8.89
C LEU A 79 -16.44 -2.89 7.81
N PRO A 80 -17.29 -3.47 6.95
CA PRO A 80 -17.95 -2.74 5.86
C PRO A 80 -19.00 -1.77 6.40
N ARG A 81 -19.44 -0.83 5.54
CA ARG A 81 -20.54 0.09 5.84
C ARG A 81 -21.81 -0.68 6.21
N ALA A 82 -22.52 -0.20 7.23
CA ALA A 82 -23.81 -0.75 7.62
C ALA A 82 -24.87 -0.60 6.51
N HIS A 83 -25.70 -1.64 6.31
CA HIS A 83 -26.66 -1.73 5.21
C HIS A 83 -27.88 -0.80 5.34
N ASP A 84 -28.19 -0.35 6.55
CA ASP A 84 -29.35 0.48 6.90
C ASP A 84 -29.16 1.98 6.62
N ARG A 85 -27.96 2.38 6.21
CA ARG A 85 -27.63 3.79 5.96
C ARG A 85 -28.03 4.21 4.54
N ALA A 86 -28.93 5.19 4.42
CA ALA A 86 -29.42 5.68 3.13
C ALA A 86 -28.82 7.03 2.68
N GLU A 87 -28.32 7.84 3.62
CA GLU A 87 -27.87 9.21 3.34
C GLU A 87 -26.35 9.37 3.49
N VAL A 88 -25.77 10.34 2.77
CA VAL A 88 -24.38 10.77 2.97
C VAL A 88 -24.33 11.80 4.10
N ARG A 89 -23.94 11.36 5.31
CA ARG A 89 -23.77 12.23 6.48
C ARG A 89 -22.36 12.19 7.04
N ARG A 90 -21.59 11.12 6.78
CA ARG A 90 -20.23 10.95 7.34
C ARG A 90 -19.19 10.67 6.26
N ALA A 91 -18.22 11.56 6.15
CA ALA A 91 -17.06 11.43 5.28
C ALA A 91 -15.83 11.06 6.11
N GLY A 92 -15.16 9.95 5.78
CA GLY A 92 -14.05 9.42 6.57
C GLY A 92 -12.69 9.53 5.91
N PHE A 93 -11.69 10.08 6.61
CA PHE A 93 -10.28 9.89 6.29
C PHE A 93 -9.66 8.84 7.22
N LEU A 94 -9.13 7.75 6.65
CA LEU A 94 -8.48 6.68 7.39
C LEU A 94 -6.98 6.71 7.12
N GLY A 95 -6.23 7.35 8.01
CA GLY A 95 -4.80 7.56 7.83
C GLY A 95 -4.17 8.44 8.90
N ARG A 96 -2.89 8.78 8.68
CA ARG A 96 -2.19 9.78 9.47
C ARG A 96 -2.37 11.15 8.80
N VAL A 97 -2.79 12.14 9.57
CA VAL A 97 -2.92 13.53 9.12
C VAL A 97 -1.52 14.10 8.89
N ASP A 98 -1.27 14.63 7.69
CA ASP A 98 0.01 15.25 7.32
C ASP A 98 -0.06 16.79 7.24
N ASN A 99 -1.27 17.36 7.27
CA ASN A 99 -1.50 18.80 7.35
C ASN A 99 -2.78 19.11 8.15
N GLU A 100 -2.64 19.42 9.44
CA GLU A 100 -3.79 19.65 10.32
C GLU A 100 -4.66 20.84 9.89
N THR A 101 -4.04 21.90 9.36
CA THR A 101 -4.76 23.12 8.95
C THR A 101 -5.71 22.84 7.80
N GLU A 102 -5.25 22.15 6.76
CA GLU A 102 -6.10 21.78 5.62
C GLU A 102 -7.21 20.81 6.03
N PHE A 103 -6.91 19.85 6.91
CA PHE A 103 -7.92 18.93 7.42
C PHE A 103 -9.02 19.64 8.23
N LYS A 104 -8.65 20.60 9.09
CA LYS A 104 -9.62 21.42 9.83
C LYS A 104 -10.49 22.23 8.87
N ARG A 105 -9.88 22.88 7.88
CA ARG A 105 -10.59 23.67 6.86
C ARG A 105 -11.58 22.83 6.07
N ILE A 106 -11.18 21.64 5.60
CA ILE A 106 -12.07 20.70 4.91
C ILE A 106 -13.21 20.26 5.83
N GLY A 107 -12.89 19.90 7.08
CA GLY A 107 -13.88 19.48 8.06
C GLY A 107 -14.92 20.54 8.36
N GLU A 108 -14.52 21.80 8.53
CA GLU A 108 -15.43 22.93 8.74
C GLU A 108 -16.36 23.15 7.54
N ARG A 109 -15.81 23.10 6.31
CA ARG A 109 -16.61 23.25 5.10
C ARG A 109 -17.63 22.12 4.92
N LEU A 110 -17.24 20.88 5.19
CA LEU A 110 -18.17 19.74 5.17
C LEU A 110 -19.25 19.88 6.23
N ARG A 111 -18.88 20.31 7.45
CA ARG A 111 -19.83 20.48 8.56
C ARG A 111 -20.88 21.55 8.28
N VAL A 112 -20.51 22.67 7.67
CA VAL A 112 -21.47 23.72 7.23
C VAL A 112 -22.50 23.16 6.25
N ASN A 113 -22.10 22.15 5.46
CA ASN A 113 -22.97 21.43 4.54
C ASN A 113 -23.60 20.16 5.17
N GLY A 114 -23.66 20.06 6.50
CA GLY A 114 -24.33 18.96 7.20
C GLY A 114 -23.65 17.60 7.08
N ILE A 115 -22.35 17.56 6.77
CA ILE A 115 -21.55 16.33 6.66
C ILE A 115 -20.48 16.32 7.75
N ASP A 116 -20.48 15.30 8.59
CA ASP A 116 -19.45 15.08 9.61
C ASP A 116 -18.16 14.57 8.94
N PHE A 117 -17.04 15.21 9.26
CA PHE A 117 -15.72 14.76 8.83
C PHE A 117 -15.02 13.96 9.93
N ILE A 118 -14.78 12.67 9.68
CA ILE A 118 -14.24 11.71 10.65
C ILE A 118 -12.81 11.35 10.27
N VAL A 119 -11.86 11.57 11.19
CA VAL A 119 -10.48 11.12 11.04
C VAL A 119 -10.25 9.89 11.90
N ARG A 120 -9.83 8.78 11.27
CA ARG A 120 -9.53 7.50 11.94
C ARG A 120 -8.03 7.24 11.98
N GLY A 121 -7.53 6.97 13.17
CA GLY A 121 -6.15 6.53 13.44
C GLY A 121 -5.95 5.03 13.23
N GLU A 122 -4.71 4.59 13.45
CA GLU A 122 -4.24 3.22 13.14
C GLU A 122 -5.10 2.11 13.75
N GLU A 123 -5.58 2.31 14.98
CA GLU A 123 -6.44 1.37 15.71
C GLU A 123 -7.82 1.13 15.05
N THR A 124 -8.26 2.04 14.17
CA THR A 124 -9.60 1.99 13.58
C THR A 124 -9.62 2.17 12.06
N TRP A 125 -8.47 2.01 11.39
CA TRP A 125 -8.36 2.05 9.92
C TRP A 125 -9.16 1.00 9.18
N ASN A 126 -9.53 -0.09 9.87
CA ASN A 126 -10.33 -1.17 9.30
C ASN A 126 -11.84 -0.90 9.35
N ASN A 127 -12.29 0.13 10.08
CA ASN A 127 -13.70 0.26 10.39
C ASN A 127 -14.37 1.35 9.54
N PHE A 128 -15.30 0.92 8.68
CA PHE A 128 -16.13 1.75 7.81
C PHE A 128 -17.61 1.69 8.19
N SER A 129 -17.97 1.06 9.31
CA SER A 129 -19.36 0.70 9.62
C SER A 129 -20.31 1.88 9.68
N ASP A 130 -19.81 3.05 10.08
CA ASP A 130 -20.57 4.29 10.20
C ASP A 130 -20.17 5.36 9.15
N LEU A 131 -19.31 5.02 8.20
CA LEU A 131 -18.87 5.94 7.16
C LEU A 131 -19.78 5.81 5.92
N ASP A 132 -20.14 6.92 5.32
CA ASP A 132 -20.94 6.94 4.09
C ASP A 132 -20.08 7.06 2.83
N LEU A 133 -18.92 7.68 2.97
CA LEU A 133 -17.87 7.70 1.97
C LEU A 133 -16.51 7.76 2.65
N SER A 134 -15.46 7.43 1.91
CA SER A 134 -14.09 7.59 2.37
C SER A 134 -13.27 8.43 1.43
N LEU A 135 -12.21 9.03 1.93
CA LEU A 135 -11.39 9.95 1.14
C LEU A 135 -9.89 9.82 1.40
N SER A 136 -9.10 10.25 0.41
CA SER A 136 -7.65 10.40 0.53
C SER A 136 -7.23 11.85 0.30
N LEU A 137 -6.58 12.39 1.33
CA LEU A 137 -5.95 13.70 1.31
C LEU A 137 -4.48 13.47 1.65
N ARG A 138 -3.58 13.92 0.76
CA ARG A 138 -2.14 13.87 0.99
C ARG A 138 -1.52 15.20 0.61
N PHE A 139 -0.98 15.88 1.59
CA PHE A 139 -0.33 17.18 1.44
C PHE A 139 1.19 17.01 1.54
N MET A 140 1.74 16.20 0.64
CA MET A 140 3.17 15.86 0.65
C MET A 140 3.79 15.99 -0.74
N ALA A 141 5.12 16.09 -0.78
CA ALA A 141 5.86 16.24 -2.03
C ALA A 141 5.49 15.14 -3.05
N PRO A 142 5.37 15.46 -4.36
CA PRO A 142 4.90 14.52 -5.39
C PRO A 142 5.65 13.19 -5.44
N TYR A 143 6.97 13.22 -5.22
CA TYR A 143 7.79 12.00 -5.20
C TYR A 143 7.40 11.02 -4.08
N ARG A 144 6.81 11.49 -2.97
CA ARG A 144 6.28 10.64 -1.88
C ARG A 144 4.91 10.08 -2.26
N ILE A 145 4.04 10.90 -2.87
CA ILE A 145 2.71 10.48 -3.35
C ILE A 145 2.84 9.34 -4.36
N ARG A 146 3.74 9.47 -5.35
CA ARG A 146 3.99 8.47 -6.40
C ARG A 146 4.39 7.08 -5.89
N ARG A 147 4.75 6.94 -4.61
CA ARG A 147 5.16 5.67 -3.97
C ARG A 147 4.05 5.05 -3.14
N LYS A 148 2.99 5.80 -2.86
CA LYS A 148 1.91 5.32 -2.01
C LYS A 148 1.12 4.25 -2.74
N PRO A 149 0.79 3.14 -2.10
CA PRO A 149 -0.06 2.13 -2.70
C PRO A 149 -1.53 2.59 -2.70
N PRO A 150 -2.38 2.05 -3.59
CA PRO A 150 -3.79 2.40 -3.66
C PRO A 150 -4.67 1.72 -2.59
N THR A 151 -4.09 1.34 -1.44
CA THR A 151 -4.78 0.55 -0.40
C THR A 151 -6.05 1.22 0.11
N LYS A 152 -6.09 2.56 0.16
CA LYS A 152 -7.29 3.30 0.58
C LYS A 152 -8.48 3.07 -0.37
N LEU A 153 -8.22 3.10 -1.68
CA LEU A 153 -9.23 2.84 -2.71
C LEU A 153 -9.73 1.39 -2.64
N ILE A 154 -8.82 0.43 -2.54
CA ILE A 154 -9.16 -1.00 -2.39
C ILE A 154 -10.06 -1.23 -1.16
N ASN A 155 -9.69 -0.64 -0.02
CA ASN A 155 -10.48 -0.79 1.20
C ASN A 155 -11.86 -0.11 1.08
N ALA A 156 -11.96 1.03 0.41
CA ALA A 156 -13.23 1.72 0.16
C ALA A 156 -14.19 0.84 -0.66
N TRP A 157 -13.69 0.25 -1.76
CA TRP A 157 -14.42 -0.68 -2.59
C TRP A 157 -14.91 -1.90 -1.81
N LEU A 158 -14.02 -2.54 -1.04
CA LEU A 158 -14.37 -3.71 -0.22
C LEU A 158 -15.35 -3.36 0.91
N ALA A 159 -15.27 -2.14 1.45
CA ALA A 159 -16.20 -1.65 2.48
C ALA A 159 -17.56 -1.19 1.91
N GLY A 160 -17.69 -1.11 0.58
CA GLY A 160 -18.93 -0.72 -0.09
C GLY A 160 -19.26 0.77 0.06
N VAL A 161 -18.25 1.64 0.04
CA VAL A 161 -18.39 3.10 0.08
C VAL A 161 -17.78 3.75 -1.15
N PRO A 162 -18.30 4.90 -1.63
CA PRO A 162 -17.58 5.72 -2.60
C PRO A 162 -16.25 6.21 -2.04
N PHE A 163 -15.34 6.51 -2.95
CA PHE A 163 -14.03 7.06 -2.65
C PHE A 163 -13.80 8.36 -3.40
N VAL A 164 -13.39 9.40 -2.66
CA VAL A 164 -12.99 10.70 -3.23
C VAL A 164 -11.53 10.96 -2.88
N ALA A 165 -10.69 11.30 -3.84
CA ALA A 165 -9.28 11.52 -3.59
C ALA A 165 -8.72 12.69 -4.39
N LEU A 166 -7.73 13.35 -3.79
CA LEU A 166 -6.80 14.15 -4.58
C LEU A 166 -6.13 13.27 -5.64
N ASP A 167 -5.71 13.88 -6.73
CA ASP A 167 -5.07 13.23 -7.87
C ASP A 167 -3.78 12.50 -7.42
N GLU A 168 -3.90 11.19 -7.19
CA GLU A 168 -2.80 10.31 -6.81
C GLU A 168 -2.63 9.25 -7.90
N PRO A 169 -1.42 9.13 -8.52
CA PRO A 169 -1.17 8.16 -9.59
C PRO A 169 -1.40 6.71 -9.22
N ALA A 170 -1.48 6.37 -7.92
CA ALA A 170 -1.76 5.03 -7.45
C ALA A 170 -3.19 4.59 -7.73
N PHE A 171 -4.16 5.52 -7.65
CA PHE A 171 -5.58 5.20 -7.84
C PHE A 171 -5.88 4.95 -9.32
N GLU A 172 -5.31 5.76 -10.21
CA GLU A 172 -5.45 5.59 -11.67
C GLU A 172 -4.90 4.27 -12.20
N GLN A 173 -3.98 3.62 -11.47
CA GLN A 173 -3.42 2.32 -11.87
C GLN A 173 -4.44 1.18 -11.79
N ILE A 174 -5.49 1.35 -10.99
CA ILE A 174 -6.44 0.28 -10.68
C ILE A 174 -7.91 0.66 -10.84
N GLY A 175 -8.23 1.95 -10.77
CA GLY A 175 -9.58 2.48 -10.88
C GLY A 175 -9.79 3.30 -12.15
N CYS A 176 -11.04 3.63 -12.40
CA CYS A 176 -11.50 4.50 -13.47
C CYS A 176 -12.20 5.73 -12.86
N ASN A 177 -11.53 6.89 -12.93
CA ASN A 177 -12.07 8.15 -12.42
C ASN A 177 -13.46 8.45 -13.03
N GLY A 178 -14.40 8.85 -12.18
CA GLY A 178 -15.80 9.09 -12.56
C GLY A 178 -16.66 7.83 -12.62
N GLN A 179 -16.09 6.63 -12.52
CA GLN A 179 -16.82 5.37 -12.63
C GLN A 179 -16.82 4.55 -11.35
N ASP A 180 -15.65 4.38 -10.71
CA ASP A 180 -15.50 3.59 -9.47
C ASP A 180 -14.82 4.36 -8.33
N TYR A 181 -14.32 5.57 -8.60
CA TYR A 181 -13.96 6.59 -7.62
C TYR A 181 -14.02 7.99 -8.25
N LEU A 182 -13.92 9.04 -7.43
CA LEU A 182 -13.76 10.42 -7.89
C LEU A 182 -12.35 10.94 -7.56
N GLY A 183 -11.57 11.22 -8.59
CA GLY A 183 -10.28 11.90 -8.53
C GLY A 183 -10.44 13.39 -8.83
N VAL A 184 -9.95 14.23 -7.93
CA VAL A 184 -10.03 15.70 -8.01
C VAL A 184 -8.65 16.33 -7.81
N ARG A 185 -8.48 17.60 -8.18
CA ARG A 185 -7.16 18.26 -8.20
C ARG A 185 -6.88 19.10 -6.97
N THR A 186 -7.92 19.58 -6.30
CA THR A 186 -7.78 20.53 -5.18
C THR A 186 -8.57 20.08 -3.96
N PRO A 187 -8.18 20.51 -2.75
CA PRO A 187 -8.97 20.32 -1.53
C PRO A 187 -10.39 20.86 -1.64
N GLU A 188 -10.56 21.96 -2.37
CA GLU A 188 -11.86 22.57 -2.63
C GLU A 188 -12.77 21.63 -3.44
N GLU A 189 -12.24 21.05 -4.51
CA GLU A 189 -12.96 20.09 -5.33
C GLU A 189 -13.29 18.80 -4.55
N VAL A 190 -12.51 18.43 -3.52
CA VAL A 190 -12.88 17.29 -2.64
C VAL A 190 -14.18 17.57 -1.91
N VAL A 191 -14.33 18.78 -1.35
CA VAL A 191 -15.55 19.20 -0.65
C VAL A 191 -16.73 19.23 -1.62
N GLU A 192 -16.54 19.81 -2.81
CA GLU A 192 -17.57 19.90 -3.84
C GLU A 192 -18.02 18.52 -4.33
N ALA A 193 -17.08 17.60 -4.58
CA ALA A 193 -17.39 16.23 -4.98
C ALA A 193 -18.19 15.48 -3.89
N ILE A 194 -17.88 15.70 -2.62
CA ILE A 194 -18.61 15.10 -1.50
C ILE A 194 -20.04 15.65 -1.41
N ILE A 195 -20.22 16.96 -1.58
CA ILE A 195 -21.55 17.58 -1.60
C ILE A 195 -22.35 17.05 -2.80
N ALA A 196 -21.75 16.98 -3.99
CA ALA A 196 -22.38 16.43 -5.18
C ALA A 196 -22.81 14.97 -4.99
N LEU A 197 -22.02 14.14 -4.29
CA LEU A 197 -22.41 12.77 -3.95
C LEU A 197 -23.60 12.68 -3.00
N ARG A 198 -23.71 13.63 -2.05
CA ARG A 198 -24.87 13.71 -1.16
C ARG A 198 -26.14 14.07 -1.93
N GLU A 199 -26.03 14.96 -2.90
CA GLU A 199 -27.16 15.48 -3.69
C GLU A 199 -27.53 14.59 -4.87
N ASN A 200 -26.66 13.65 -5.25
CA ASN A 200 -26.86 12.74 -6.39
C ASN A 200 -26.82 11.25 -5.97
N PRO A 201 -27.96 10.68 -5.52
CA PRO A 201 -28.05 9.26 -5.15
C PRO A 201 -27.75 8.28 -6.29
N GLU A 202 -27.91 8.68 -7.55
CA GLU A 202 -27.60 7.83 -8.70
C GLU A 202 -26.09 7.68 -8.89
N LEU A 203 -25.37 8.81 -8.87
CA LEU A 203 -23.91 8.82 -8.89
C LEU A 203 -23.33 8.03 -7.71
N TYR A 204 -23.87 8.24 -6.50
CA TYR A 204 -23.47 7.48 -5.31
C TYR A 204 -23.61 5.97 -5.54
N ARG A 205 -24.81 5.51 -5.96
CA ARG A 205 -25.07 4.08 -6.20
C ARG A 205 -24.17 3.51 -7.29
N MET A 206 -23.95 4.26 -8.37
CA MET A 206 -23.06 3.87 -9.46
C MET A 206 -21.63 3.63 -8.97
N LEU A 207 -21.05 4.57 -8.20
CA LEU A 207 -19.70 4.42 -7.66
C LEU A 207 -19.58 3.22 -6.72
N VAL A 208 -20.56 3.01 -5.84
CA VAL A 208 -20.58 1.84 -4.94
C VAL A 208 -20.63 0.54 -5.73
N GLU A 209 -21.52 0.44 -6.71
CA GLU A 209 -21.71 -0.78 -7.49
C GLU A 209 -20.47 -1.10 -8.34
N ASN A 210 -19.92 -0.10 -9.04
CA ASN A 210 -18.70 -0.29 -9.81
C ASN A 210 -17.50 -0.60 -8.92
N GLY A 211 -17.39 0.06 -7.77
CA GLY A 211 -16.39 -0.24 -6.74
C GLY A 211 -16.49 -1.69 -6.26
N ARG A 212 -17.70 -2.21 -5.99
CA ARG A 212 -17.91 -3.62 -5.62
C ARG A 212 -17.48 -4.59 -6.70
N LYS A 213 -17.73 -4.28 -7.98
CA LYS A 213 -17.25 -5.09 -9.11
C LYS A 213 -15.73 -5.15 -9.13
N LYS A 214 -15.06 -4.00 -8.96
CA LYS A 214 -13.58 -3.94 -8.84
C LYS A 214 -13.07 -4.66 -7.61
N ALA A 215 -13.78 -4.59 -6.48
CA ALA A 215 -13.36 -5.17 -5.21
C ALA A 215 -13.04 -6.67 -5.29
N VAL A 216 -13.75 -7.43 -6.14
CA VAL A 216 -13.52 -8.86 -6.37
C VAL A 216 -12.09 -9.13 -6.84
N GLU A 217 -11.52 -8.23 -7.64
CA GLU A 217 -10.14 -8.36 -8.12
C GLU A 217 -9.10 -8.12 -7.01
N TYR A 218 -9.47 -7.51 -5.89
CA TYR A 218 -8.55 -7.08 -4.83
C TYR A 218 -8.87 -7.69 -3.46
N ASP A 219 -9.83 -8.61 -3.39
CA ASP A 219 -10.16 -9.30 -2.16
C ASP A 219 -9.02 -10.25 -1.71
N TRP A 220 -9.20 -10.87 -0.54
CA TRP A 220 -8.21 -11.78 0.01
C TRP A 220 -8.00 -13.02 -0.88
N LYS A 221 -9.01 -13.49 -1.61
CA LYS A 221 -8.90 -14.67 -2.48
C LYS A 221 -8.05 -14.34 -3.69
N ALA A 222 -8.38 -13.25 -4.39
CA ALA A 222 -7.66 -12.78 -5.56
C ALA A 222 -6.21 -12.41 -5.22
N THR A 223 -5.98 -11.80 -4.05
CA THR A 223 -4.61 -11.51 -3.57
C THR A 223 -3.86 -12.82 -3.25
N THR A 224 -4.53 -13.80 -2.61
CA THR A 224 -3.93 -15.12 -2.34
C THR A 224 -3.53 -15.83 -3.64
N GLN A 225 -4.39 -15.77 -4.65
CA GLN A 225 -4.16 -16.39 -5.95
C GLN A 225 -2.92 -15.81 -6.63
N ARG A 226 -2.81 -14.47 -6.74
CA ARG A 226 -1.63 -13.81 -7.32
C ARG A 226 -0.32 -14.20 -6.63
N TRP A 227 -0.35 -14.29 -5.30
CA TRP A 227 0.83 -14.75 -4.56
C TRP A 227 1.15 -16.22 -4.84
N THR A 228 0.14 -17.07 -4.98
CA THR A 228 0.33 -18.50 -5.29
C THR A 228 0.94 -18.66 -6.68
N GLU A 229 0.39 -17.97 -7.68
CA GLU A 229 0.92 -17.93 -9.05
C GLU A 229 2.37 -17.43 -9.10
N LEU A 230 2.68 -16.34 -8.37
CA LEU A 230 4.05 -15.83 -8.27
C LEU A 230 5.01 -16.86 -7.67
N LEU A 231 4.62 -17.51 -6.57
CA LEU A 231 5.44 -18.46 -5.82
C LEU A 231 5.66 -19.78 -6.58
N GLU A 232 4.63 -20.28 -7.25
CA GLU A 232 4.66 -21.57 -7.93
C GLU A 232 5.21 -21.50 -9.35
N GLY A 233 5.07 -20.35 -10.02
CA GLY A 233 5.65 -20.09 -11.34
C GLY A 233 7.01 -19.40 -11.27
N PRO A 234 7.10 -18.10 -11.59
CA PRO A 234 8.39 -17.44 -11.86
C PRO A 234 9.34 -17.40 -10.65
N LEU A 235 8.85 -17.40 -9.41
CA LEU A 235 9.76 -17.49 -8.25
C LEU A 235 10.36 -18.88 -8.07
N ARG A 236 9.59 -19.95 -8.33
CA ARG A 236 10.09 -21.32 -8.28
C ARG A 236 11.22 -21.50 -9.28
N GLU A 237 11.03 -21.05 -10.52
CA GLU A 237 12.05 -21.13 -11.56
C GLU A 237 13.33 -20.37 -11.18
N ARG A 238 13.20 -19.13 -10.68
CA ARG A 238 14.34 -18.34 -10.20
C ARG A 238 15.06 -19.02 -9.03
N TYR A 239 14.32 -19.65 -8.13
CA TYR A 239 14.88 -20.38 -6.99
C TYR A 239 15.65 -21.63 -7.43
N GLU A 240 15.10 -22.42 -8.37
CA GLU A 240 15.79 -23.57 -8.94
C GLU A 240 17.08 -23.16 -9.69
N LEU A 241 17.04 -22.05 -10.44
CA LEU A 241 18.23 -21.51 -11.09
C LEU A 241 19.29 -21.06 -10.09
N TRP A 242 18.88 -20.39 -9.01
CA TRP A 242 19.77 -19.98 -7.92
C TRP A 242 20.49 -21.19 -7.30
N LYS A 243 19.76 -22.28 -7.01
CA LYS A 243 20.34 -23.53 -6.47
C LYS A 243 21.39 -24.16 -7.39
N ARG A 244 21.24 -24.01 -8.72
CA ARG A 244 22.18 -24.53 -9.72
C ARG A 244 23.45 -23.68 -9.87
N ARG A 245 23.54 -22.52 -9.21
CA ARG A 245 24.64 -21.54 -9.36
C ARG A 245 25.27 -21.13 -8.02
N PRO A 246 25.64 -22.06 -7.12
CA PRO A 246 26.02 -21.73 -5.75
C PRO A 246 27.27 -20.82 -5.65
N LEU A 247 28.30 -21.07 -6.47
CA LEU A 247 29.52 -20.25 -6.47
C LEU A 247 29.27 -18.83 -6.96
N PHE A 248 28.56 -18.70 -8.08
CA PHE A 248 28.18 -17.40 -8.65
C PHE A 248 27.35 -16.59 -7.65
N GLU A 249 26.34 -17.21 -7.04
CA GLU A 249 25.45 -16.53 -6.08
C GLU A 249 26.16 -16.16 -4.79
N ALA A 250 27.10 -16.97 -4.30
CA ALA A 250 27.94 -16.62 -3.16
C ALA A 250 28.81 -15.39 -3.44
N VAL A 251 29.44 -15.32 -4.62
CA VAL A 251 30.25 -14.16 -5.04
C VAL A 251 29.37 -12.92 -5.21
N ARG A 252 28.25 -13.04 -5.94
CA ARG A 252 27.27 -11.95 -6.14
C ARG A 252 26.79 -11.40 -4.81
N PHE A 253 26.41 -12.27 -3.88
CA PHE A 253 25.98 -11.87 -2.54
C PHE A 253 27.08 -11.11 -1.80
N ARG A 254 28.30 -11.64 -1.74
CA ARG A 254 29.42 -11.00 -1.00
C ARG A 254 29.69 -9.59 -1.52
N LEU A 255 29.76 -9.41 -2.85
CA LEU A 255 30.03 -8.11 -3.47
C LEU A 255 28.91 -7.09 -3.16
N LEU A 256 27.66 -7.46 -3.40
CA LEU A 256 26.52 -6.57 -3.19
C LEU A 256 26.27 -6.28 -1.71
N HIS A 257 26.48 -7.26 -0.83
CA HIS A 257 26.36 -7.10 0.61
C HIS A 257 27.47 -6.18 1.17
N ALA A 258 28.71 -6.32 0.70
CA ALA A 258 29.80 -5.42 1.09
C ALA A 258 29.52 -3.97 0.69
N ALA A 259 29.10 -3.74 -0.57
CA ALA A 259 28.71 -2.41 -1.05
C ALA A 259 27.56 -1.80 -0.24
N TRP A 260 26.56 -2.61 0.10
CA TRP A 260 25.43 -2.22 0.94
C TRP A 260 25.85 -1.82 2.36
N MET A 261 26.73 -2.59 2.99
CA MET A 261 27.21 -2.29 4.33
C MET A 261 28.06 -1.01 4.37
N PHE A 262 28.84 -0.76 3.32
CA PHE A 262 29.55 0.49 3.14
C PHE A 262 28.56 1.68 3.02
N TRP A 263 27.59 1.58 2.12
CA TRP A 263 26.56 2.61 1.93
C TRP A 263 25.76 2.90 3.21
N LYS A 264 25.34 1.87 3.95
CA LYS A 264 24.67 2.02 5.25
C LYS A 264 25.51 2.77 6.27
N ARG A 265 26.82 2.52 6.32
CA ARG A 265 27.74 3.24 7.22
C ARG A 265 27.85 4.70 6.82
N SER A 266 28.01 5.00 5.54
CA SER A 266 28.10 6.38 5.03
C SER A 266 26.84 7.20 5.35
N ILE A 267 25.64 6.61 5.22
CA ILE A 267 24.39 7.30 5.58
C ILE A 267 24.29 7.56 7.08
N LYS A 268 24.69 6.59 7.93
CA LYS A 268 24.70 6.82 9.38
C LYS A 268 25.64 7.96 9.77
N VAL A 269 26.81 8.04 9.15
CA VAL A 269 27.78 9.14 9.38
C VAL A 269 27.20 10.48 8.93
N PHE A 270 26.55 10.52 7.76
CA PHE A 270 25.93 11.74 7.23
C PHE A 270 24.73 12.20 8.08
N ALA A 271 23.88 11.28 8.52
CA ALA A 271 22.78 11.59 9.43
C ALA A 271 23.28 12.11 10.80
N HIS A 272 24.39 11.59 11.31
CA HIS A 272 25.00 12.08 12.55
C HIS A 272 25.57 13.51 12.39
N HIS A 273 26.15 13.85 11.24
CA HIS A 273 26.69 15.19 10.97
C HIS A 273 25.59 16.25 10.81
N VAL A 274 24.43 15.89 10.24
CA VAL A 274 23.28 16.80 10.10
C VAL A 274 22.62 17.12 11.45
N HIS A 275 22.73 16.22 12.44
CA HIS A 275 22.23 16.48 13.79
C HIS A 275 23.18 17.34 14.65
N HIS A 276 24.49 17.35 14.38
CA HIS A 276 25.47 18.18 15.12
C HIS A 276 25.70 19.58 14.54
N THR A 277 25.13 19.88 13.37
CA THR A 277 25.19 21.23 12.73
C THR A 277 23.91 22.05 12.94
N ARG A 278 23.00 21.57 13.80
CA ARG A 278 21.79 22.29 14.25
C ARG A 278 21.78 22.44 15.79
N ALA A 279 22.88 22.91 16.35
CA ALA A 279 22.96 23.42 17.71
C ALA A 279 23.40 24.88 17.66
#